data_AF-A0A2D6XB44-F1
#
_entry.id   AF-A0A2D6XB44-F1
#
_cell.length_a   1.000
_cell.length_b   1.000
_cell.length_c   1.000
_cell.angle_alpha   90.00
_cell.angle_beta   90.00
_cell.angle_gamma   90.00
#
_symmetry.space_group_name_H-M   'P 1'
#
loop_
_entity.id
_entity.type
_entity.pdbx_description
1 polymer ?
#
loop_
_entity_poly.entity_id
_entity_poly.type
_entity_poly.pdbx_seq_one_letter_code
_entity_poly.pdbx_strand_id
1 'polypeptide(L)'
;MSQTYSGFVYDDAGAPVASATVLLLDRNTTTPTRASTTTNGSGFWTITHATEGQFDVQITSGSSVRRIKYDDAVQLQELEANVLRLRGSDDAFSIVFVATPSAQRTWTVPDSSDTFVGVAATQTLTAKTLTSAVLNTGVSGTAVLDEDALSSDSNTQIATQQSIKAYVDTAINAVASAKVGTYTGDGTTSQAITGVGFQVIFVQIWRSQTAAFAAREIVFTATGFIDIEANKTSVDLAAATPDSIDNAIIALGADGFTVDDAGGDSDPNASSVVYYYLAIG
;
A
#
# COMPACT_ATOMS: atom_id res chain seq x y z
N MET A 1 4.73 38.33 24.45
CA MET A 1 4.64 39.11 23.19
C MET A 1 3.97 40.45 23.52
N SER A 2 4.26 41.54 22.80
CA SER A 2 3.69 42.87 23.06
C SER A 2 2.54 43.15 22.09
N GLN A 3 1.43 43.72 22.59
CA GLN A 3 0.31 44.17 21.76
C GLN A 3 0.39 45.67 21.50
N THR A 4 0.15 46.09 20.26
CA THR A 4 0.05 47.51 19.89
C THR A 4 -1.33 47.81 19.33
N TYR A 5 -1.95 48.84 19.87
CA TYR A 5 -3.22 49.41 19.44
C TYR A 5 -2.95 50.78 18.86
N SER A 6 -3.55 51.12 17.73
CA SER A 6 -3.40 52.45 17.13
C SER A 6 -4.62 52.82 16.33
N GLY A 7 -4.78 54.11 16.07
CA GLY A 7 -5.86 54.61 15.24
C GLY A 7 -5.79 56.12 15.08
N PHE A 8 -6.81 56.66 14.42
CA PHE A 8 -7.02 58.09 14.25
C PHE A 8 -8.39 58.50 14.78
N VAL A 9 -8.51 59.74 15.25
CA VAL A 9 -9.76 60.33 15.72
C VAL A 9 -9.99 61.64 14.97
N TYR A 10 -11.14 61.71 14.31
CA TYR A 10 -11.64 62.89 13.61
C TYR A 10 -13.01 63.26 14.17
N ASP A 11 -13.36 64.54 14.13
CA ASP A 11 -14.71 65.01 14.43
C ASP A 11 -15.65 64.83 13.23
N ASP A 12 -16.92 65.20 13.40
CA ASP A 12 -17.96 65.04 12.36
C ASP A 12 -17.70 65.95 11.14
N ALA A 13 -16.85 66.97 11.26
CA ALA A 13 -16.41 67.82 10.17
C ALA A 13 -15.16 67.26 9.46
N GLY A 14 -14.61 66.14 9.93
CA GLY A 14 -13.40 65.52 9.41
C GLY A 14 -12.10 66.19 9.87
N ALA A 15 -12.13 67.06 10.89
CA ALA A 15 -10.94 67.66 11.46
C ALA A 15 -10.31 66.74 12.52
N PRO A 16 -8.97 66.66 12.61
CA PRO A 16 -8.30 65.80 13.59
C PRO A 16 -8.56 66.29 15.02
N VAL A 17 -8.97 65.39 15.91
CA VAL A 17 -9.21 65.72 17.32
C VAL A 17 -7.90 65.56 18.09
N ALA A 18 -7.25 66.67 18.43
CA ALA A 18 -6.05 66.68 19.26
C ALA A 18 -6.39 66.57 20.77
N SER A 19 -5.46 66.01 21.54
CA SER A 19 -5.55 65.91 23.01
C SER A 19 -6.76 65.13 23.55
N ALA A 20 -7.38 64.28 22.73
CA ALA A 20 -8.34 63.29 23.23
C ALA A 20 -7.60 62.23 24.06
N THR A 21 -8.14 61.88 25.21
CA THR A 21 -7.57 60.86 26.11
C THR A 21 -7.92 59.48 25.58
N VAL A 22 -6.92 58.63 25.36
CA VAL A 22 -7.11 57.22 24.98
C VAL A 22 -6.65 56.33 26.12
N LEU A 23 -7.53 55.45 26.59
CA LEU A 23 -7.29 54.51 27.67
C LEU A 23 -7.40 53.08 27.15
N LEU A 24 -6.45 52.24 27.56
CA LEU A 24 -6.54 50.79 27.46
C LEU A 24 -7.06 50.26 28.80
N LEU A 25 -8.24 49.64 28.78
CA LEU A 25 -8.96 49.15 29.96
C LEU A 25 -9.07 47.62 29.90
N ASP A 26 -9.15 46.95 31.06
CA ASP A 26 -9.53 45.54 31.08
C ASP A 26 -10.93 45.36 30.45
N ARG A 27 -11.13 44.26 29.73
CA ARG A 27 -12.41 43.92 29.06
C ARG A 27 -13.61 44.19 29.95
N ASN A 28 -14.58 44.95 29.44
CA ASN A 28 -15.84 45.30 30.11
C ASN A 28 -15.70 46.05 31.45
N THR A 29 -14.57 46.74 31.67
CA THR A 29 -14.37 47.54 32.89
C THR A 29 -14.28 49.03 32.60
N THR A 30 -14.20 49.83 33.67
CA THR A 30 -13.83 51.26 33.65
C THR A 30 -12.52 51.52 34.38
N THR A 31 -12.09 50.56 35.20
CA THR A 31 -10.88 50.55 36.02
C THR A 31 -10.47 49.08 36.29
N PRO A 32 -9.17 48.76 36.37
CA PRO A 32 -8.00 49.64 36.24
C PRO A 32 -7.67 50.00 34.79
N THR A 33 -7.05 51.18 34.60
CA THR A 33 -6.43 51.54 33.32
C THR A 33 -5.06 50.86 33.22
N ARG A 34 -4.84 50.11 32.14
CA ARG A 34 -3.59 49.38 31.88
C ARG A 34 -2.54 50.22 31.17
N ALA A 35 -2.99 51.13 30.31
CA ALA A 35 -2.14 52.12 29.65
C ALA A 35 -2.99 53.32 29.21
N SER A 36 -2.36 54.46 29.02
CA SER A 36 -3.02 55.66 28.48
C SER A 36 -2.10 56.41 27.53
N THR A 37 -2.71 57.16 26.61
CA THR A 37 -2.03 58.11 25.73
C THR A 37 -2.99 59.26 25.39
N THR A 38 -2.54 60.23 24.60
CA THR A 38 -3.40 61.27 24.02
C THR A 38 -3.21 61.32 22.51
N THR A 39 -4.24 61.74 21.78
CA THR A 39 -4.10 61.97 20.33
C THR A 39 -3.19 63.17 20.07
N ASN A 40 -2.33 63.06 19.06
CA ASN A 40 -1.46 64.16 18.63
C ASN A 40 -2.24 65.19 17.76
N GLY A 41 -1.55 66.21 17.25
CA GLY A 41 -2.16 67.23 16.39
C GLY A 41 -2.78 66.72 15.08
N SER A 42 -2.46 65.50 14.68
CA SER A 42 -3.05 64.81 13.51
C SER A 42 -4.16 63.83 13.89
N GLY A 43 -4.59 63.81 15.17
CA GLY A 43 -5.60 62.88 15.67
C GLY A 43 -5.10 61.44 15.84
N PHE A 44 -3.81 61.16 15.60
CA PHE A 44 -3.22 59.83 15.71
C PHE A 44 -2.95 59.47 17.17
N TRP A 45 -3.19 58.21 17.53
CA TRP A 45 -2.83 57.63 18.82
C TRP A 45 -2.24 56.23 18.65
N THR A 46 -1.39 55.86 19.61
CA THR A 46 -0.82 54.52 19.72
C THR A 46 -0.58 54.15 21.17
N ILE A 47 -0.89 52.91 21.53
CA ILE A 47 -0.62 52.30 22.83
C ILE A 47 0.10 50.99 22.59
N THR A 48 1.30 50.84 23.14
CA THR A 48 2.02 49.57 23.19
C THR A 48 1.97 49.03 24.62
N HIS A 49 1.43 47.83 24.79
CA HIS A 49 1.35 47.15 26.07
C HIS A 49 2.31 45.95 26.09
N ALA A 50 3.06 45.82 27.18
CA ALA A 50 4.15 44.84 27.28
C ALA A 50 3.66 43.38 27.28
N THR A 51 2.40 43.16 27.69
CA THR A 51 1.77 41.85 27.79
C THR A 51 0.56 41.74 26.88
N GLU A 52 0.25 40.53 26.45
CA GLU A 52 -0.99 40.23 25.74
C GLU A 52 -2.17 40.13 26.72
N GLY A 53 -3.40 40.25 26.22
CA GLY A 53 -4.63 40.26 27.01
C GLY A 53 -5.84 40.84 26.25
N GLN A 54 -7.02 40.66 26.84
CA GLN A 54 -8.31 41.17 26.33
C GLN A 54 -8.57 42.58 26.88
N PHE A 55 -8.61 43.56 25.99
CA PHE A 55 -8.75 44.97 26.38
C PHE A 55 -9.83 45.69 25.60
N ASP A 56 -10.45 46.65 26.26
CA ASP A 56 -11.30 47.66 25.62
C ASP A 56 -10.47 48.93 25.40
N VAL A 57 -10.72 49.64 24.30
CA VAL A 57 -10.15 50.97 24.05
C VAL A 57 -11.23 52.00 24.29
N GLN A 58 -11.00 52.93 25.22
CA GLN A 58 -11.86 54.10 25.42
C GLN A 58 -11.15 55.37 24.93
N ILE A 59 -11.84 56.16 24.12
CA ILE A 59 -11.40 57.47 23.64
C ILE A 59 -12.37 58.52 24.20
N THR A 60 -11.84 59.54 24.86
CA THR A 60 -12.63 60.62 25.47
C THR A 60 -12.14 61.99 24.99
N SER A 61 -13.03 62.80 24.44
CA SER A 61 -12.78 64.20 24.07
C SER A 61 -13.91 65.07 24.61
N GLY A 62 -13.61 65.94 25.57
CA GLY A 62 -14.64 66.69 26.30
C GLY A 62 -15.65 65.75 26.98
N SER A 63 -16.93 65.86 26.63
CA SER A 63 -18.01 64.98 27.10
C SER A 63 -18.25 63.75 26.21
N SER A 64 -17.63 63.69 25.02
CA SER A 64 -17.82 62.61 24.07
C SER A 64 -16.93 61.41 24.41
N VAL A 65 -17.52 60.21 24.44
CA VAL A 65 -16.81 58.96 24.71
C VAL A 65 -17.11 57.96 23.61
N ARG A 66 -16.07 57.42 22.98
CA ARG A 66 -16.14 56.26 22.08
C ARG A 66 -15.45 55.08 22.73
N ARG A 67 -16.09 53.92 22.70
CA ARG A 67 -15.47 52.65 23.11
C ARG A 67 -15.40 51.70 21.93
N ILE A 68 -14.29 51.00 21.83
CA ILE A 68 -14.09 49.82 20.98
C ILE A 68 -13.94 48.66 21.95
N LYS A 69 -14.99 47.84 22.09
CA LYS A 69 -14.96 46.73 23.05
C LYS A 69 -14.42 45.48 22.41
N TYR A 70 -13.78 44.64 23.23
CA TYR A 70 -13.37 43.30 22.81
C TYR A 70 -14.57 42.44 22.34
N ASP A 71 -15.76 42.67 22.89
CA ASP A 71 -16.98 41.90 22.61
C ASP A 71 -17.78 42.39 21.40
N ASP A 72 -17.40 43.53 20.81
CA ASP A 72 -18.14 44.08 19.68
C ASP A 72 -17.91 43.21 18.43
N ALA A 73 -19.00 42.79 17.78
CA ALA A 73 -18.91 42.12 16.48
C ALA A 73 -18.58 43.14 15.39
N VAL A 74 -17.55 42.86 14.58
CA VAL A 74 -17.17 43.69 13.43
C VAL A 74 -17.58 42.99 12.14
N GLN A 75 -18.47 43.60 11.36
CA GLN A 75 -18.82 43.15 10.01
C GLN A 75 -18.04 43.95 8.98
N LEU A 76 -17.37 43.27 8.04
CA LEU A 76 -16.58 43.87 6.97
C LEU A 76 -16.99 43.24 5.64
N GLN A 77 -17.12 44.06 4.58
CA GLN A 77 -17.32 43.56 3.22
C GLN A 77 -16.01 43.01 2.63
N GLU A 78 -14.88 43.64 2.92
CA GLU A 78 -13.55 43.26 2.47
C GLU A 78 -12.49 43.70 3.50
N LEU A 79 -11.39 42.96 3.60
CA LEU A 79 -10.26 43.28 4.46
C LEU A 79 -8.96 43.15 3.66
N GLU A 80 -8.34 44.28 3.35
CA GLU A 80 -6.98 44.34 2.82
C GLU A 80 -6.00 44.51 3.99
N ALA A 81 -5.21 43.48 4.28
CA ALA A 81 -4.23 43.52 5.35
C ALA A 81 -2.96 42.78 4.95
N ASN A 82 -1.79 43.33 5.33
CA ASN A 82 -0.51 42.63 5.19
C ASN A 82 -0.46 41.37 6.07
N VAL A 83 -1.05 41.43 7.27
CA VAL A 83 -1.19 40.26 8.16
C VAL A 83 -2.55 40.30 8.87
N LEU A 84 -3.30 39.20 8.73
CA LEU A 84 -4.48 38.93 9.55
C LEU A 84 -4.11 37.95 10.68
N ARG A 85 -4.38 38.36 11.92
CA ARG A 85 -4.24 37.50 13.11
C ARG A 85 -5.61 37.32 13.74
N LEU A 86 -6.07 36.07 13.85
CA LEU A 86 -7.28 35.74 14.60
C LEU A 86 -6.84 35.17 15.94
N ARG A 87 -7.21 35.84 17.04
CA ARG A 87 -6.85 35.44 18.40
C ARG A 87 -8.05 34.84 19.10
N GLY A 88 -7.84 33.73 19.81
CA GLY A 88 -8.79 33.20 20.79
C GLY A 88 -8.75 33.96 22.12
N SER A 89 -9.68 33.63 23.01
CA SER A 89 -9.81 34.28 24.33
C SER A 89 -8.62 34.05 25.26
N ASP A 90 -7.86 32.98 25.06
CA ASP A 90 -6.90 32.47 26.06
C ASP A 90 -5.45 32.87 25.74
N ASP A 91 -5.24 33.98 25.02
CA ASP A 91 -3.93 34.50 24.60
C ASP A 91 -3.03 33.51 23.80
N ALA A 92 -3.53 32.32 23.47
CA ALA A 92 -2.72 31.21 22.94
C ALA A 92 -3.13 30.74 21.53
N PHE A 93 -4.41 30.84 21.15
CA PHE A 93 -4.85 30.41 19.82
C PHE A 93 -4.68 31.55 18.83
N SER A 94 -3.60 31.54 18.06
CA SER A 94 -3.40 32.46 16.94
C SER A 94 -3.43 31.69 15.63
N ILE A 95 -4.48 31.90 14.82
CA ILE A 95 -4.39 31.56 13.41
C ILE A 95 -3.63 32.70 12.74
N VAL A 96 -2.42 32.38 12.29
CA VAL A 96 -1.58 33.28 11.50
C VAL A 96 -1.47 32.70 10.10
N PHE A 97 -1.92 33.47 9.12
CA PHE A 97 -1.67 33.15 7.71
C PHE A 97 -0.22 33.53 7.37
N VAL A 98 0.72 32.62 7.64
CA VAL A 98 2.13 32.76 7.27
C VAL A 98 2.35 32.18 5.88
N ALA A 99 2.38 33.03 4.85
CA ALA A 99 2.76 32.61 3.51
C ALA A 99 3.45 33.74 2.75
N THR A 100 4.38 33.37 1.88
CA THR A 100 4.90 34.20 0.78
C THR A 100 4.39 33.62 -0.55
N PRO A 101 3.06 33.63 -0.79
CA PRO A 101 2.51 32.96 -1.94
C PRO A 101 2.97 33.67 -3.22
N SER A 102 3.47 32.92 -4.21
CA SER A 102 3.83 33.45 -5.53
C SER A 102 2.63 33.68 -6.45
N ALA A 103 1.42 33.31 -6.00
CA ALA A 103 0.14 33.48 -6.70
C ALA A 103 -1.02 33.38 -5.70
N GLN A 104 -2.21 33.86 -6.09
CA GLN A 104 -3.43 33.79 -5.27
C GLN A 104 -3.66 32.37 -4.71
N ARG A 105 -4.05 32.31 -3.44
CA ARG A 105 -4.49 31.10 -2.74
C ARG A 105 -5.95 31.30 -2.35
N THR A 106 -6.79 30.32 -2.64
CA THR A 106 -8.20 30.32 -2.25
C THR A 106 -8.44 29.17 -1.29
N TRP A 107 -8.93 29.47 -0.09
CA TRP A 107 -9.44 28.47 0.84
C TRP A 107 -10.96 28.60 0.89
N THR A 108 -11.65 27.57 0.43
CA THR A 108 -13.11 27.49 0.48
C THR A 108 -13.51 26.53 1.60
N VAL A 109 -14.47 26.93 2.43
CA VAL A 109 -15.16 26.05 3.38
C VAL A 109 -16.56 25.81 2.82
N PRO A 110 -17.03 24.55 2.69
CA PRO A 110 -18.36 24.27 2.17
C PRO A 110 -19.47 24.79 3.10
N ASP A 111 -20.70 24.86 2.60
CA ASP A 111 -21.92 25.13 3.40
C ASP A 111 -22.33 23.89 4.22
N SER A 112 -21.37 23.36 4.96
CA SER A 112 -21.50 22.19 5.84
C SER A 112 -20.37 22.21 6.85
N SER A 113 -20.59 21.61 8.03
CA SER A 113 -19.51 21.38 8.98
C SER A 113 -18.41 20.52 8.35
N ASP A 114 -17.17 21.03 8.36
CA ASP A 114 -16.00 20.34 7.82
C ASP A 114 -14.79 20.52 8.74
N THR A 115 -13.82 19.62 8.62
CA THR A 115 -12.57 19.65 9.38
C THR A 115 -11.41 19.84 8.42
N PHE A 116 -10.62 20.90 8.62
CA PHE A 116 -9.40 21.09 7.85
C PHE A 116 -8.33 20.07 8.23
N VAL A 117 -7.70 19.48 7.21
CA VAL A 117 -6.76 18.38 7.36
C VAL A 117 -5.32 18.86 7.16
N GLY A 118 -4.45 18.67 8.16
CA GLY A 118 -3.07 19.17 8.17
C GLY A 118 -1.98 18.10 7.97
N VAL A 119 -0.76 18.50 7.63
CA VAL A 119 0.33 17.54 7.31
C VAL A 119 0.99 16.85 8.50
N ALA A 120 0.95 17.45 9.70
CA ALA A 120 1.74 17.01 10.85
C ALA A 120 1.01 16.04 11.81
N ALA A 121 -0.32 16.05 11.81
CA ALA A 121 -1.11 15.21 12.70
C ALA A 121 -1.59 13.95 11.96
N THR A 122 -1.72 12.84 12.69
CA THR A 122 -2.45 11.66 12.21
C THR A 122 -3.93 12.01 12.03
N GLN A 123 -4.54 11.55 10.93
CA GLN A 123 -5.90 11.90 10.57
C GLN A 123 -6.73 10.67 10.21
N THR A 124 -7.98 10.67 10.66
CA THR A 124 -8.99 9.70 10.26
C THR A 124 -9.90 10.34 9.21
N LEU A 125 -9.86 9.83 7.98
CA LEU A 125 -10.67 10.31 6.88
C LEU A 125 -11.77 9.30 6.56
N THR A 126 -13.02 9.67 6.82
CA THR A 126 -14.18 8.80 6.58
C THR A 126 -14.94 9.26 5.32
N ALA A 127 -15.49 8.29 4.58
CA ALA A 127 -16.35 8.51 3.41
C ALA A 127 -15.71 9.41 2.32
N LYS A 128 -14.41 9.24 2.08
CA LYS A 128 -13.68 9.95 1.03
C LYS A 128 -13.53 9.09 -0.22
N THR A 129 -13.73 9.70 -1.38
CA THR A 129 -13.32 9.14 -2.68
C THR A 129 -11.98 9.76 -3.04
N LEU A 130 -10.96 8.93 -3.24
CA LEU A 130 -9.63 9.38 -3.66
C LEU A 130 -9.42 9.00 -5.13
N THR A 131 -9.18 9.99 -6.00
CA THR A 131 -8.90 9.74 -7.42
C THR A 131 -7.40 9.75 -7.65
N SER A 132 -6.83 8.65 -8.13
CA SER A 132 -5.39 8.49 -8.39
C SER A 132 -4.49 8.73 -7.17
N ALA A 133 -4.90 8.20 -6.00
CA ALA A 133 -4.07 8.28 -4.80
C ALA A 133 -2.74 7.53 -4.99
N VAL A 134 -1.65 8.13 -4.48
CA VAL A 134 -0.34 7.48 -4.38
C VAL A 134 -0.06 7.17 -2.91
N LEU A 135 0.03 5.90 -2.55
CA LEU A 135 0.30 5.40 -1.20
C LEU A 135 1.65 4.67 -1.20
N ASN A 136 2.70 5.29 -0.61
CA ASN A 136 4.10 4.85 -0.85
C ASN A 136 4.65 3.83 0.15
N THR A 137 4.29 3.90 1.43
CA THR A 137 5.01 3.16 2.50
C THR A 137 4.22 2.01 3.08
N GLY A 138 2.91 2.14 3.28
CA GLY A 138 2.13 1.09 3.91
C GLY A 138 0.64 1.25 3.68
N VAL A 139 -0.01 0.14 3.35
CA VAL A 139 -1.46 -0.01 3.33
C VAL A 139 -1.77 -1.18 4.25
N SER A 140 -2.62 -0.97 5.25
CA SER A 140 -2.95 -1.96 6.27
C SER A 140 -4.39 -1.79 6.74
N GLY A 141 -4.86 -2.71 7.60
CA GLY A 141 -6.24 -2.77 8.07
C GLY A 141 -6.98 -3.97 7.50
N THR A 142 -8.27 -4.08 7.82
CA THR A 142 -9.10 -5.24 7.47
C THR A 142 -9.48 -5.34 5.99
N ALA A 143 -9.20 -4.29 5.22
CA ALA A 143 -9.36 -4.27 3.76
C ALA A 143 -8.17 -4.93 3.04
N VAL A 144 -7.06 -5.20 3.74
CA VAL A 144 -5.90 -5.91 3.19
C VAL A 144 -5.91 -7.31 3.78
N LEU A 145 -6.08 -8.32 2.93
CA LEU A 145 -6.19 -9.71 3.34
C LEU A 145 -4.96 -10.52 2.99
N ASP A 146 -4.51 -11.31 3.95
CA ASP A 146 -3.53 -12.37 3.75
C ASP A 146 -4.23 -13.74 3.69
N GLU A 147 -4.59 -14.18 2.48
CA GLU A 147 -5.29 -15.44 2.22
C GLU A 147 -4.49 -16.32 1.25
N ASP A 148 -3.55 -17.12 1.77
CA ASP A 148 -2.63 -17.94 0.97
C ASP A 148 -3.32 -18.87 -0.05
N ALA A 149 -4.55 -19.28 0.25
CA ALA A 149 -5.34 -20.16 -0.62
C ALA A 149 -6.24 -19.41 -1.60
N LEU A 150 -6.37 -18.08 -1.48
CA LEU A 150 -7.37 -17.26 -2.20
C LEU A 150 -8.76 -17.94 -2.21
N SER A 151 -9.20 -18.42 -1.05
CA SER A 151 -10.41 -19.24 -0.93
C SER A 151 -11.71 -18.45 -1.01
N SER A 152 -11.66 -17.14 -0.83
CA SER A 152 -12.81 -16.26 -0.86
C SER A 152 -12.71 -15.18 -1.93
N ASP A 153 -13.84 -14.85 -2.54
CA ASP A 153 -13.95 -13.72 -3.46
C ASP A 153 -14.31 -12.45 -2.67
N SER A 154 -13.64 -11.34 -2.98
CA SER A 154 -13.96 -10.03 -2.41
C SER A 154 -13.90 -8.92 -3.45
N ASN A 155 -14.95 -8.09 -3.49
CA ASN A 155 -15.01 -6.90 -4.35
C ASN A 155 -14.48 -5.62 -3.68
N THR A 156 -14.08 -5.71 -2.40
CA THR A 156 -13.67 -4.55 -1.59
C THR A 156 -12.32 -4.73 -0.89
N GLN A 157 -11.80 -5.95 -0.84
CA GLN A 157 -10.52 -6.25 -0.19
C GLN A 157 -9.42 -6.45 -1.24
N ILE A 158 -8.18 -6.21 -0.82
CA ILE A 158 -6.96 -6.34 -1.63
C ILE A 158 -6.15 -7.52 -1.07
N ALA A 159 -5.72 -8.44 -1.92
CA ALA A 159 -4.83 -9.54 -1.54
C ALA A 159 -3.38 -9.04 -1.34
N THR A 160 -2.64 -9.66 -0.42
CA THR A 160 -1.21 -9.35 -0.25
C THR A 160 -0.34 -10.02 -1.31
N GLN A 161 0.88 -9.52 -1.48
CA GLN A 161 1.90 -10.21 -2.28
C GLN A 161 2.23 -11.61 -1.74
N GLN A 162 2.13 -11.84 -0.43
CA GLN A 162 2.38 -13.15 0.18
C GLN A 162 1.28 -14.14 -0.22
N SER A 163 0.01 -13.74 -0.14
CA SER A 163 -1.12 -14.57 -0.55
C SER A 163 -1.05 -14.98 -2.02
N ILE A 164 -0.79 -14.00 -2.89
CA ILE A 164 -0.67 -14.26 -4.34
C ILE A 164 0.49 -15.23 -4.59
N LYS A 165 1.62 -15.05 -3.91
CA LYS A 165 2.77 -15.95 -4.05
C LYS A 165 2.46 -17.36 -3.57
N ALA A 166 1.87 -17.50 -2.39
CA ALA A 166 1.53 -18.80 -1.82
C ALA A 166 0.53 -19.57 -2.69
N TYR A 167 -0.49 -18.88 -3.21
CA TYR A 167 -1.46 -19.46 -4.14
C TYR A 167 -0.78 -19.91 -5.44
N VAL A 168 0.06 -19.06 -6.04
CA VAL A 168 0.76 -19.38 -7.30
C VAL A 168 1.72 -20.55 -7.12
N ASP A 169 2.51 -20.56 -6.05
CA ASP A 169 3.45 -21.66 -5.77
C ASP A 169 2.70 -22.98 -5.57
N THR A 170 1.58 -22.96 -4.85
CA THR A 170 0.73 -24.14 -4.60
C THR A 170 0.07 -24.61 -5.90
N ALA A 171 -0.48 -23.69 -6.69
CA ALA A 171 -1.15 -24.01 -7.95
C ALA A 171 -0.18 -24.59 -8.98
N ILE A 172 1.04 -24.03 -9.10
CA ILE A 172 2.06 -24.53 -10.03
C ILE A 172 2.45 -25.98 -9.69
N ASN A 173 2.60 -26.30 -8.40
CA ASN A 173 2.93 -27.66 -7.98
C ASN A 173 1.81 -28.68 -8.27
N ALA A 174 0.56 -28.24 -8.49
CA ALA A 174 -0.58 -29.11 -8.73
C ALA A 174 -0.86 -29.44 -10.21
N VAL A 175 -0.30 -28.69 -11.18
CA VAL A 175 -0.71 -28.79 -12.60
C VAL A 175 -0.05 -29.95 -13.35
N ALA A 176 1.24 -30.21 -13.13
CA ALA A 176 1.96 -31.41 -13.58
C ALA A 176 3.40 -31.32 -13.08
N SER A 177 3.92 -32.41 -12.54
CA SER A 177 5.35 -32.51 -12.22
C SER A 177 6.05 -33.33 -13.29
N ALA A 178 7.20 -32.86 -13.77
CA ALA A 178 8.02 -33.60 -14.72
C ALA A 178 9.46 -33.66 -14.24
N LYS A 179 10.08 -34.83 -14.38
CA LYS A 179 11.49 -35.05 -14.04
C LYS A 179 12.18 -35.81 -15.15
N VAL A 180 13.33 -35.30 -15.56
CA VAL A 180 14.27 -36.03 -16.41
C VAL A 180 15.43 -36.55 -15.58
N GLY A 181 15.98 -37.69 -15.97
CA GLY A 181 17.17 -38.23 -15.33
C GLY A 181 17.76 -39.39 -16.11
N THR A 182 18.67 -40.09 -15.47
CA THR A 182 19.29 -41.28 -16.03
C THR A 182 19.33 -42.41 -15.02
N TYR A 183 19.40 -43.63 -15.51
CA TYR A 183 19.80 -44.80 -14.75
C TYR A 183 20.75 -45.66 -15.58
N THR A 184 21.47 -46.57 -14.94
CA THR A 184 22.34 -47.53 -15.64
C THR A 184 21.70 -48.90 -15.51
N GLY A 185 21.40 -49.54 -16.63
CA GLY A 185 20.89 -50.90 -16.65
C GLY A 185 21.92 -51.86 -16.06
N ASP A 186 21.48 -52.80 -15.24
CA ASP A 186 22.35 -53.82 -14.65
C ASP A 186 22.23 -55.18 -15.36
N GLY A 187 21.09 -55.42 -16.03
CA GLY A 187 20.84 -56.59 -16.86
C GLY A 187 20.60 -57.88 -16.07
N THR A 188 20.29 -57.79 -14.78
CA THR A 188 20.23 -58.94 -13.86
C THR A 188 19.08 -58.95 -12.85
N THR A 189 18.77 -57.84 -12.16
CA THR A 189 17.60 -57.72 -11.26
C THR A 189 16.76 -56.45 -11.48
N SER A 190 15.42 -56.55 -11.45
CA SER A 190 14.53 -55.40 -11.62
C SER A 190 14.94 -54.19 -10.76
N GLN A 191 15.04 -53.03 -11.40
CA GLN A 191 15.67 -51.85 -10.83
C GLN A 191 14.64 -50.76 -10.54
N ALA A 192 14.51 -50.36 -9.28
CA ALA A 192 13.64 -49.26 -8.88
C ALA A 192 14.37 -47.91 -9.03
N ILE A 193 13.77 -47.00 -9.81
CA ILE A 193 14.22 -45.62 -9.95
C ILE A 193 13.37 -44.74 -9.04
N THR A 194 13.94 -44.29 -7.92
CA THR A 194 13.25 -43.55 -6.86
C THR A 194 13.67 -42.07 -6.80
N GLY A 195 13.01 -41.29 -5.93
CA GLY A 195 13.30 -39.88 -5.73
C GLY A 195 12.84 -39.00 -6.89
N VAL A 196 11.78 -39.41 -7.61
CA VAL A 196 11.18 -38.60 -8.68
C VAL A 196 10.43 -37.39 -8.12
N GLY A 197 9.93 -37.48 -6.89
CA GLY A 197 9.31 -36.40 -6.12
C GLY A 197 7.79 -36.31 -6.28
N PHE A 198 7.18 -37.21 -7.05
CA PHE A 198 5.76 -37.22 -7.36
C PHE A 198 5.30 -38.62 -7.78
N GLN A 199 3.99 -38.87 -7.68
CA GLN A 199 3.36 -40.06 -8.21
C GLN A 199 3.52 -40.07 -9.72
N VAL A 200 4.26 -41.03 -10.26
CA VAL A 200 4.47 -41.13 -11.71
C VAL A 200 3.20 -41.67 -12.35
N ILE A 201 2.70 -40.98 -13.38
CA ILE A 201 1.57 -41.41 -14.21
C ILE A 201 1.97 -41.75 -15.63
N PHE A 202 3.13 -41.27 -16.07
CA PHE A 202 3.72 -41.57 -17.37
C PHE A 202 5.23 -41.59 -17.24
N VAL A 203 5.89 -42.54 -17.89
CA VAL A 203 7.34 -42.50 -18.07
C VAL A 203 7.71 -42.90 -19.49
N GLN A 204 8.69 -42.21 -20.04
CA GLN A 204 9.35 -42.56 -21.29
C GLN A 204 10.84 -42.74 -21.03
N ILE A 205 11.42 -43.76 -21.64
CA ILE A 205 12.81 -44.17 -21.48
C ILE A 205 13.48 -44.24 -22.85
N TRP A 206 14.74 -43.79 -22.90
CA TRP A 206 15.61 -43.88 -24.06
C TRP A 206 16.93 -44.51 -23.70
N ARG A 207 17.35 -45.48 -24.50
CA ARG A 207 18.69 -46.04 -24.38
C ARG A 207 19.75 -45.06 -24.91
N SER A 208 20.82 -44.85 -24.15
CA SER A 208 22.00 -44.13 -24.62
C SER A 208 22.76 -44.96 -25.67
N GLN A 209 23.13 -44.34 -26.79
CA GLN A 209 23.82 -45.01 -27.89
C GLN A 209 25.07 -44.25 -28.33
N THR A 210 26.15 -44.99 -28.59
CA THR A 210 27.47 -44.43 -28.98
C THR A 210 27.78 -44.61 -30.48
N ALA A 211 26.94 -45.35 -31.22
CA ALA A 211 27.10 -45.59 -32.66
C ALA A 211 25.74 -45.46 -33.39
N ALA A 212 25.78 -45.22 -34.70
CA ALA A 212 24.57 -45.14 -35.52
C ALA A 212 23.94 -46.53 -35.72
N PHE A 213 22.99 -46.90 -34.86
CA PHE A 213 22.12 -48.07 -35.07
C PHE A 213 20.94 -47.71 -35.97
N ALA A 214 20.43 -48.70 -36.71
CA ALA A 214 19.26 -48.55 -37.58
C ALA A 214 17.92 -48.56 -36.81
N ALA A 215 17.92 -48.99 -35.55
CA ALA A 215 16.75 -49.07 -34.67
C ALA A 215 16.92 -48.17 -33.44
N ARG A 216 15.91 -47.35 -33.14
CA ARG A 216 15.86 -46.45 -31.97
C ARG A 216 14.88 -47.03 -30.97
N GLU A 217 15.38 -47.59 -29.87
CA GLU A 217 14.56 -48.10 -28.78
C GLU A 217 13.98 -46.92 -27.98
N ILE A 218 12.65 -46.81 -27.97
CA ILE A 218 11.91 -45.83 -27.18
C ILE A 218 10.79 -46.59 -26.48
N VAL A 219 10.93 -46.70 -25.17
CA VAL A 219 9.95 -47.40 -24.33
C VAL A 219 9.15 -46.37 -23.56
N PHE A 220 7.82 -46.51 -23.54
CA PHE A 220 6.99 -45.66 -22.68
C PHE A 220 5.83 -46.45 -22.07
N THR A 221 5.37 -45.99 -20.91
CA THR A 221 4.16 -46.48 -20.26
C THR A 221 3.42 -45.35 -19.56
N ALA A 222 2.13 -45.54 -19.34
CA ALA A 222 1.28 -44.65 -18.56
C ALA A 222 0.34 -45.47 -17.67
N THR A 223 -0.26 -44.86 -16.65
CA THR A 223 -1.25 -45.52 -15.77
C THR A 223 -2.42 -46.15 -16.52
N GLY A 224 -2.77 -45.65 -17.71
CA GLY A 224 -3.79 -46.25 -18.59
C GLY A 224 -3.30 -47.33 -19.56
N PHE A 225 -1.97 -47.53 -19.67
CA PHE A 225 -1.32 -48.51 -20.55
C PHE A 225 -0.53 -49.59 -19.80
N ILE A 226 -0.30 -49.43 -18.49
CA ILE A 226 0.16 -50.56 -17.66
C ILE A 226 -0.98 -51.56 -17.64
N ASP A 227 -0.81 -52.62 -18.40
CA ASP A 227 -1.64 -53.79 -18.23
C ASP A 227 -1.48 -54.30 -16.78
N ILE A 228 -2.60 -54.40 -16.05
CA ILE A 228 -2.65 -54.92 -14.67
C ILE A 228 -2.59 -56.47 -14.71
N GLU A 229 -2.58 -57.07 -15.89
CA GLU A 229 -2.25 -58.48 -16.09
C GLU A 229 -0.82 -58.79 -15.61
N ALA A 230 -0.53 -60.07 -15.39
CA ALA A 230 0.71 -60.51 -14.74
C ALA A 230 2.00 -60.05 -15.45
N ASN A 231 1.91 -59.67 -16.73
CA ASN A 231 3.04 -59.41 -17.63
C ASN A 231 3.30 -57.92 -17.92
N LYS A 232 2.49 -56.98 -17.38
CA LYS A 232 2.74 -55.52 -17.36
C LYS A 232 3.35 -54.94 -18.65
N THR A 233 2.56 -54.87 -19.71
CA THR A 233 3.02 -54.51 -21.06
C THR A 233 3.42 -53.03 -21.20
N SER A 234 4.46 -52.77 -22.00
CA SER A 234 4.96 -51.45 -22.40
C SER A 234 5.02 -51.35 -23.92
N VAL A 235 4.99 -50.13 -24.47
CA VAL A 235 5.08 -49.94 -25.94
C VAL A 235 6.50 -49.59 -26.32
N ASP A 236 7.02 -50.31 -27.32
CA ASP A 236 8.28 -50.01 -27.98
C ASP A 236 8.07 -49.51 -29.42
N LEU A 237 8.91 -48.54 -29.79
CA LEU A 237 8.98 -47.95 -31.13
C LEU A 237 10.35 -48.24 -31.77
N ALA A 238 10.89 -49.45 -31.63
CA ALA A 238 12.19 -49.82 -32.21
C ALA A 238 12.15 -50.26 -33.69
N ALA A 239 10.98 -50.40 -34.32
CA ALA A 239 10.85 -50.89 -35.71
C ALA A 239 9.76 -50.16 -36.53
N ALA A 240 9.68 -50.47 -37.82
CA ALA A 240 8.69 -49.92 -38.77
C ALA A 240 7.21 -50.17 -38.36
N THR A 241 6.98 -51.00 -37.35
CA THR A 241 5.70 -51.25 -36.68
C THR A 241 5.90 -51.16 -35.17
N PRO A 242 5.04 -50.46 -34.42
CA PRO A 242 5.06 -50.50 -32.96
C PRO A 242 4.89 -51.93 -32.46
N ASP A 243 5.66 -52.31 -31.44
CA ASP A 243 5.57 -53.61 -30.78
C ASP A 243 5.22 -53.44 -29.30
N SER A 244 4.52 -54.42 -28.74
CA SER A 244 4.27 -54.47 -27.29
C SER A 244 5.35 -55.34 -26.67
N ILE A 245 6.16 -54.76 -25.79
CA ILE A 245 7.16 -55.48 -25.02
C ILE A 245 6.62 -55.72 -23.62
N ASP A 246 6.74 -56.96 -23.15
CA ASP A 246 6.30 -57.31 -21.81
C ASP A 246 7.32 -56.78 -20.79
N ASN A 247 6.85 -56.31 -19.64
CA ASN A 247 7.68 -55.97 -18.48
C ASN A 247 8.84 -54.95 -18.66
N ALA A 248 9.04 -54.25 -19.78
CA ALA A 248 10.15 -53.28 -19.85
C ALA A 248 10.08 -52.15 -18.79
N ILE A 249 8.86 -51.75 -18.41
CA ILE A 249 8.57 -50.93 -17.23
C ILE A 249 7.48 -51.63 -16.41
N ILE A 250 7.82 -52.10 -15.21
CA ILE A 250 6.96 -52.99 -14.42
C ILE A 250 6.13 -52.29 -13.35
N ALA A 251 6.40 -51.04 -13.03
CA ALA A 251 5.61 -50.30 -12.06
C ALA A 251 5.78 -48.80 -12.22
N LEU A 252 4.67 -48.08 -12.05
CA LEU A 252 4.67 -46.65 -11.73
C LEU A 252 4.29 -46.48 -10.25
N GLY A 253 5.08 -45.72 -9.50
CA GLY A 253 4.96 -45.58 -8.06
C GLY A 253 4.87 -44.13 -7.59
N ALA A 254 4.61 -43.97 -6.30
CA ALA A 254 4.40 -42.67 -5.65
C ALA A 254 5.61 -41.73 -5.68
N ASP A 255 6.81 -42.25 -5.96
CA ASP A 255 8.07 -41.49 -5.99
C ASP A 255 9.03 -42.04 -7.06
N GLY A 256 8.51 -42.67 -8.12
CA GLY A 256 9.37 -43.36 -9.07
C GLY A 256 8.70 -44.33 -10.00
N PHE A 257 9.51 -45.14 -10.65
CA PHE A 257 9.10 -46.24 -11.50
C PHE A 257 10.11 -47.38 -11.39
N THR A 258 9.70 -48.58 -11.74
CA THR A 258 10.58 -49.75 -11.73
C THR A 258 10.73 -50.26 -13.15
N VAL A 259 11.97 -50.46 -13.57
CA VAL A 259 12.31 -51.07 -14.86
C VAL A 259 12.73 -52.51 -14.63
N ASP A 260 12.52 -53.37 -15.61
CA ASP A 260 12.87 -54.79 -15.49
C ASP A 260 14.22 -55.14 -16.09
N ASP A 261 14.65 -56.36 -15.76
CA ASP A 261 15.68 -57.11 -16.47
C ASP A 261 15.52 -58.65 -16.35
N ALA A 262 16.56 -59.39 -16.77
CA ALA A 262 16.56 -60.74 -17.35
C ALA A 262 15.85 -61.90 -16.61
N GLY A 263 15.26 -61.67 -15.44
CA GLY A 263 14.53 -62.68 -14.66
C GLY A 263 13.14 -63.04 -15.20
N GLY A 264 12.54 -62.24 -16.10
CA GLY A 264 11.15 -62.45 -16.55
C GLY A 264 10.77 -61.97 -17.97
N ASP A 265 11.71 -61.45 -18.75
CA ASP A 265 11.46 -60.76 -20.04
C ASP A 265 12.39 -61.24 -21.17
N SER A 266 11.94 -61.09 -22.42
CA SER A 266 12.73 -61.23 -23.65
C SER A 266 13.67 -60.05 -23.93
N ASP A 267 13.41 -58.84 -23.40
CA ASP A 267 14.12 -57.61 -23.76
C ASP A 267 14.62 -56.76 -22.57
N PRO A 268 15.44 -57.34 -21.66
CA PRO A 268 15.92 -56.65 -20.46
C PRO A 268 16.84 -55.45 -20.76
N ASN A 269 16.85 -54.46 -19.86
CA ASN A 269 17.81 -53.35 -19.93
C ASN A 269 19.25 -53.87 -19.99
N ALA A 270 20.02 -53.39 -20.97
CA ALA A 270 21.37 -53.88 -21.18
C ALA A 270 22.31 -53.47 -20.03
N SER A 271 23.09 -54.45 -19.55
CA SER A 271 24.06 -54.21 -18.48
C SER A 271 25.08 -53.14 -18.86
N SER A 272 25.36 -52.23 -17.93
CA SER A 272 26.28 -51.09 -18.08
C SER A 272 25.90 -50.08 -19.15
N VAL A 273 24.65 -50.09 -19.63
CA VAL A 273 24.14 -49.09 -20.57
C VAL A 273 23.38 -48.02 -19.80
N VAL A 274 23.64 -46.75 -20.12
CA VAL A 274 22.89 -45.62 -19.55
C VAL A 274 21.57 -45.48 -20.30
N TYR A 275 20.50 -45.27 -19.56
CA TYR A 275 19.19 -44.94 -20.06
C TYR A 275 18.79 -43.56 -19.53
N TYR A 276 18.16 -42.76 -20.38
CA TYR A 276 17.53 -41.49 -20.01
C TYR A 276 16.05 -41.74 -19.76
N TYR A 277 15.45 -41.00 -18.83
CA TYR A 277 14.01 -41.05 -18.60
C TYR A 277 13.39 -39.67 -18.52
N LEU A 278 12.10 -39.60 -18.84
CA LEU A 278 11.17 -38.51 -18.56
C LEU A 278 9.99 -39.11 -17.80
N ALA A 279 9.86 -38.76 -16.52
CA ALA A 279 8.71 -39.12 -15.69
C ALA A 279 7.78 -37.91 -15.58
N ILE A 280 6.48 -38.14 -15.64
CA ILE A 280 5.42 -37.13 -15.47
C ILE A 280 4.45 -37.64 -14.40
N GLY A 281 4.00 -36.74 -13.52
CA GLY A 281 3.04 -36.97 -12.45
C GLY A 281 1.95 -35.92 -12.37
#